data_AF-A0A7K0BSP7-F1
#
_entry.id   AF-A0A7K0BSP7-F1
#
_cell.length_a   1.000
_cell.length_b   1.000
_cell.length_c   1.000
_cell.angle_alpha   90.00
_cell.angle_beta   90.00
_cell.angle_gamma   90.00
#
_symmetry.space_group_name_H-M   'P 1'
#
loop_
_entity.id
_entity.type
_entity.pdbx_description
1 polymer ?
#
loop_
_entity_poly.entity_id
_entity_poly.type
_entity_poly.pdbx_seq_one_letter_code
_entity_poly.pdbx_strand_id
1 'polypeptide(L)'
;MIYRTAAPARPARPRWVVPAATSAVTAVVTAGTVFGTAALLDDGGGHGARPTAPAKAAAPPPAASAARDGTFTQVASACALIPTATRRRLVPEKAEVHAYPAEDRSAGVSITECEWSSKFRPGPQRHRTLRLSVSVYPEDDGSAEQLTARKSLEFEARVDGSMSHEKDGTQSGSTYHYLPGRWLQGLGDKGFVSAHRKRDKEGDWTFAQVFFVQKNLFVKLAFSGSNAANEKLSTKSTELKPGVYTPALEQAARETLAALNACADCHT
;
A
#
# COMPACT_ATOMS: atom_id res chain seq x y z
N MET A 1 39.04 -76.35 -15.94
CA MET A 1 38.75 -75.12 -16.71
C MET A 1 37.28 -75.12 -17.03
N ILE A 2 36.47 -74.32 -16.32
CA ILE A 2 35.02 -74.25 -16.51
C ILE A 2 34.65 -72.77 -16.58
N TYR A 3 34.27 -72.31 -17.77
CA TYR A 3 33.75 -70.97 -17.98
C TYR A 3 32.29 -70.92 -17.52
N ARG A 4 31.98 -70.09 -16.52
CA ARG A 4 30.60 -69.72 -16.16
C ARG A 4 30.26 -68.40 -16.85
N THR A 5 29.38 -68.45 -17.84
CA THR A 5 28.72 -67.30 -18.43
C THR A 5 27.59 -66.82 -17.51
N ALA A 6 27.63 -65.55 -17.12
CA ALA A 6 26.56 -64.90 -16.36
C ALA A 6 25.49 -64.33 -17.32
N ALA A 7 24.22 -64.61 -17.03
CA ALA A 7 23.07 -64.11 -17.78
C ALA A 7 22.79 -62.62 -17.49
N PRO A 8 22.18 -61.87 -18.44
CA PRO A 8 21.97 -60.43 -18.31
C PRO A 8 20.91 -60.06 -17.27
N ALA A 9 21.19 -58.99 -16.51
CA ALA A 9 20.28 -58.41 -15.53
C ALA A 9 19.07 -57.75 -16.21
N ARG A 10 17.86 -58.02 -15.70
CA ARG A 10 16.62 -57.37 -16.14
C ARG A 10 16.52 -55.93 -15.59
N PRO A 11 15.99 -54.97 -16.37
CA PRO A 11 15.78 -53.60 -15.90
C PRO A 11 14.64 -53.51 -14.87
N ALA A 12 14.92 -52.83 -13.76
CA ALA A 12 13.95 -52.50 -12.72
C ALA A 12 12.98 -51.42 -13.22
N ARG A 13 11.67 -51.66 -13.08
CA ARG A 13 10.63 -50.66 -13.41
C ARG A 13 10.48 -49.63 -12.28
N PRO A 14 10.31 -48.34 -12.59
CA PRO A 14 10.05 -47.32 -11.58
C PRO A 14 8.65 -47.48 -10.96
N ARG A 15 8.60 -47.45 -9.63
CA ARG A 15 7.37 -47.36 -8.83
C ARG A 15 7.11 -45.89 -8.49
N TRP A 16 5.83 -45.62 -8.18
CA TRP A 16 5.25 -44.39 -7.62
C TRP A 16 4.54 -43.47 -8.61
N VAL A 17 3.36 -43.95 -9.01
CA VAL A 17 2.16 -43.15 -9.21
C VAL A 17 1.65 -42.71 -7.83
N VAL A 18 1.34 -41.43 -7.64
CA VAL A 18 0.54 -40.92 -6.50
C VAL A 18 -0.67 -40.18 -7.08
N PRO A 19 -1.89 -40.42 -6.57
CA PRO A 19 -3.15 -39.99 -7.17
C PRO A 19 -3.53 -38.54 -6.85
N ALA A 20 -4.46 -38.03 -7.67
CA ALA A 20 -5.11 -36.74 -7.59
C ALA A 20 -5.84 -36.49 -6.25
N ALA A 21 -5.79 -35.25 -5.77
CA ALA A 21 -6.73 -34.71 -4.80
C ALA A 21 -7.36 -33.43 -5.38
N THR A 22 -8.58 -33.58 -5.86
CA THR A 22 -9.51 -32.52 -6.21
C THR A 22 -10.00 -31.81 -4.95
N SER A 23 -9.90 -30.48 -4.91
CA SER A 23 -10.64 -29.68 -3.93
C SER A 23 -11.35 -28.54 -4.65
N ALA A 24 -12.62 -28.82 -4.98
CA ALA A 24 -13.63 -27.83 -5.27
C ALA A 24 -14.03 -27.17 -3.94
N VAL A 25 -14.01 -25.83 -3.89
CA VAL A 25 -14.67 -25.07 -2.82
C VAL A 25 -15.53 -24.01 -3.49
N THR A 26 -16.78 -24.39 -3.72
CA THR A 26 -17.90 -23.49 -3.96
C THR A 26 -18.37 -22.98 -2.60
N ALA A 27 -18.36 -21.66 -2.40
CA ALA A 27 -19.09 -21.04 -1.29
C ALA A 27 -19.85 -19.82 -1.82
N VAL A 28 -21.08 -20.09 -2.25
CA VAL A 28 -22.13 -19.09 -2.44
C VAL A 28 -22.60 -18.68 -1.05
N VAL A 29 -22.51 -17.39 -0.71
CA VAL A 29 -23.24 -16.82 0.43
C VAL A 29 -24.11 -15.68 -0.10
N THR A 30 -25.35 -16.04 -0.40
CA THR A 30 -26.48 -15.13 -0.57
C THR A 30 -27.22 -14.99 0.77
N ALA A 31 -27.25 -13.76 1.31
CA ALA A 31 -28.26 -13.25 2.24
C ALA A 31 -28.00 -11.73 2.35
N GLY A 32 -28.87 -10.79 1.97
CA GLY A 32 -30.33 -10.84 1.93
C GLY A 32 -30.91 -10.47 3.29
N THR A 33 -30.77 -9.22 3.73
CA THR A 33 -31.69 -8.63 4.72
C THR A 33 -32.06 -7.21 4.31
N VAL A 34 -33.37 -7.04 4.17
CA VAL A 34 -34.11 -5.80 3.97
C VAL A 34 -34.36 -5.21 5.36
N PHE A 35 -33.98 -3.96 5.61
CA PHE A 35 -34.56 -3.17 6.68
C PHE A 35 -34.87 -1.76 6.16
N GLY A 36 -36.16 -1.48 6.07
CA GLY A 36 -36.71 -0.14 5.95
C GLY A 36 -37.14 0.42 7.31
N THR A 37 -37.74 1.61 7.24
CA THR A 37 -38.26 2.51 8.29
C THR A 37 -37.20 3.46 8.87
N ALA A 38 -37.45 4.74 9.11
CA ALA A 38 -38.52 5.67 8.73
C ALA A 38 -37.99 7.09 9.03
N ALA A 39 -38.49 8.08 8.29
CA ALA A 39 -38.25 9.50 8.54
C ALA A 39 -38.75 9.94 9.93
N LEU A 40 -38.13 10.97 10.49
CA LEU A 40 -38.82 12.02 11.24
C LEU A 40 -38.07 13.35 11.05
N LEU A 41 -38.78 14.29 10.41
CA LEU A 41 -38.55 15.72 10.47
C LEU A 41 -38.80 16.21 11.90
N ASP A 42 -38.09 17.23 12.34
CA ASP A 42 -38.74 18.31 13.10
C ASP A 42 -38.03 19.66 12.86
N ASP A 43 -38.88 20.65 12.57
CA ASP A 43 -38.63 22.06 12.28
C ASP A 43 -38.94 22.85 13.54
N GLY A 44 -38.01 23.68 14.04
CA GLY A 44 -38.24 24.46 15.26
C GLY A 44 -37.46 25.76 15.30
N GLY A 45 -38.08 26.82 14.77
CA GLY A 45 -37.53 28.17 14.73
C GLY A 45 -37.42 28.88 16.08
N GLY A 46 -36.53 29.87 16.12
CA GLY A 46 -36.41 30.83 17.22
C GLY A 46 -35.69 32.11 16.78
N HIS A 47 -36.46 33.17 16.53
CA HIS A 47 -35.96 34.53 16.33
C HIS A 47 -35.50 35.13 17.66
N GLY A 48 -34.29 35.70 17.69
CA GLY A 48 -33.79 36.51 18.81
C GLY A 48 -32.74 37.49 18.33
N ALA A 49 -33.02 38.78 18.46
CA ALA A 49 -32.28 39.89 17.87
C ALA A 49 -30.91 40.19 18.52
N ARG A 50 -30.05 40.80 17.70
CA ARG A 50 -28.72 41.41 17.94
C ARG A 50 -28.58 42.27 19.20
N PRO A 51 -27.32 42.46 19.64
CA PRO A 51 -26.73 43.79 19.55
C PRO A 51 -25.36 43.81 18.83
N THR A 52 -24.95 45.01 18.40
CA THR A 52 -23.83 45.26 17.47
C THR A 52 -22.71 46.10 18.11
N ALA A 53 -21.47 45.87 17.64
CA ALA A 53 -20.27 46.73 17.62
C ALA A 53 -19.28 46.68 18.82
N PRO A 54 -17.97 47.01 18.65
CA PRO A 54 -17.26 47.56 17.49
C PRO A 54 -15.98 46.77 17.05
N ALA A 55 -15.19 47.38 16.17
CA ALA A 55 -14.31 46.76 15.15
C ALA A 55 -12.84 46.48 15.53
N LYS A 56 -12.34 45.36 14.96
CA LYS A 56 -11.08 45.16 14.19
C LYS A 56 -9.73 45.53 14.82
N ALA A 57 -9.03 44.50 15.33
CA ALA A 57 -7.59 44.38 15.24
C ALA A 57 -7.25 43.23 14.28
N ALA A 58 -6.54 43.53 13.19
CA ALA A 58 -6.18 42.57 12.15
C ALA A 58 -5.01 41.69 12.63
N ALA A 59 -5.33 40.46 13.01
CA ALA A 59 -4.34 39.37 13.09
C ALA A 59 -4.13 38.77 11.68
N PRO A 60 -2.91 38.39 11.30
CA PRO A 60 -2.64 37.78 10.00
C PRO A 60 -3.40 36.45 9.90
N PRO A 61 -4.04 36.13 8.76
CA PRO A 61 -4.74 34.87 8.62
C PRO A 61 -3.71 33.73 8.58
N PRO A 62 -3.79 32.71 9.46
CA PRO A 62 -3.28 31.42 9.05
C PRO A 62 -4.18 30.95 7.91
N ALA A 63 -3.63 30.79 6.71
CA ALA A 63 -4.29 30.08 5.63
C ALA A 63 -4.35 28.59 5.99
N ALA A 64 -5.23 28.24 6.93
CA ALA A 64 -5.75 26.90 7.04
C ALA A 64 -6.74 26.74 5.89
N SER A 65 -6.29 26.08 4.82
CA SER A 65 -7.19 25.56 3.79
C SER A 65 -8.28 24.79 4.52
N ALA A 66 -9.52 25.27 4.46
CA ALA A 66 -10.67 24.53 4.95
C ALA A 66 -10.61 23.15 4.29
N ALA A 67 -10.42 22.11 5.10
CA ALA A 67 -10.52 20.75 4.61
C ALA A 67 -11.91 20.65 3.98
N ARG A 68 -11.98 20.46 2.66
CA ARG A 68 -13.27 20.31 1.99
C ARG A 68 -13.92 19.05 2.56
N ASP A 69 -15.11 19.19 3.12
CA ASP A 69 -15.90 18.08 3.64
C ASP A 69 -16.46 17.16 2.53
N GLY A 70 -15.98 17.29 1.29
CA GLY A 70 -16.42 16.48 0.15
C GLY A 70 -15.73 15.11 0.05
N THR A 71 -16.48 14.13 -0.43
CA THR A 71 -16.00 12.82 -0.88
C THR A 71 -15.03 12.98 -2.05
N PHE A 72 -14.11 12.03 -2.22
CA PHE A 72 -13.24 12.01 -3.38
C PHE A 72 -13.95 11.32 -4.55
N THR A 73 -13.95 11.92 -5.73
CA THR A 73 -14.58 11.32 -6.92
C THR A 73 -13.55 10.76 -7.89
N GLN A 74 -12.37 11.38 -7.95
CA GLN A 74 -11.26 10.96 -8.76
C GLN A 74 -9.95 11.45 -8.18
N VAL A 75 -8.84 10.86 -8.63
CA VAL A 75 -7.49 11.39 -8.38
C VAL A 75 -6.79 11.46 -9.72
N ALA A 76 -6.62 12.67 -10.25
CA ALA A 76 -6.12 12.89 -11.60
C ALA A 76 -4.68 12.39 -11.83
N SER A 77 -3.83 12.45 -10.80
CA SER A 77 -2.46 11.96 -10.89
C SER A 77 -1.87 11.57 -9.54
N ALA A 78 -1.60 10.28 -9.36
CA ALA A 78 -0.82 9.80 -8.22
C ALA A 78 0.62 10.39 -8.21
N CYS A 79 1.21 10.66 -9.39
CA CYS A 79 2.59 11.12 -9.47
C CYS A 79 2.82 12.50 -8.84
N ALA A 80 1.78 13.33 -8.75
CA ALA A 80 1.87 14.66 -8.17
C ALA A 80 1.76 14.66 -6.63
N LEU A 81 1.30 13.56 -6.02
CA LEU A 81 0.99 13.51 -4.59
C LEU A 81 2.24 13.37 -3.70
N ILE A 82 3.37 12.92 -4.26
CA ILE A 82 4.62 12.78 -3.50
C ILE A 82 5.59 13.87 -3.95
N PRO A 83 6.01 14.76 -3.03
CA PRO A 83 7.01 15.78 -3.33
C PRO A 83 8.31 15.18 -3.87
N THR A 84 8.88 15.84 -4.88
CA THR A 84 10.14 15.39 -5.51
C THR A 84 11.27 15.22 -4.49
N ALA A 85 11.35 16.09 -3.47
CA ALA A 85 12.37 16.00 -2.42
C ALA A 85 12.26 14.69 -1.62
N THR A 86 11.05 14.28 -1.28
CA THR A 86 10.78 13.06 -0.50
C THR A 86 11.00 11.81 -1.35
N ARG A 87 10.53 11.83 -2.59
CA ARG A 87 10.82 10.77 -3.57
C ARG A 87 12.33 10.53 -3.69
N ARG A 88 13.13 11.58 -3.82
CA ARG A 88 14.59 11.48 -3.99
C ARG A 88 15.32 10.82 -2.81
N ARG A 89 14.69 10.78 -1.62
CA ARG A 89 15.22 10.05 -0.46
C ARG A 89 14.96 8.54 -0.54
N LEU A 90 13.91 8.12 -1.24
CA LEU A 90 13.55 6.70 -1.38
C LEU A 90 14.12 6.11 -2.68
N VAL A 91 14.06 6.86 -3.77
CA VAL A 91 14.51 6.44 -5.11
C VAL A 91 15.52 7.46 -5.65
N PRO A 92 16.65 7.02 -6.25
CA PRO A 92 17.67 7.94 -6.78
C PRO A 92 17.15 8.96 -7.80
N GLU A 93 17.84 10.11 -7.95
CA GLU A 93 17.39 11.25 -8.78
C GLU A 93 17.09 10.94 -10.26
N LYS A 94 17.73 9.93 -10.84
CA LYS A 94 17.52 9.52 -12.24
C LYS A 94 16.47 8.43 -12.38
N ALA A 95 15.47 8.40 -11.50
CA ALA A 95 14.39 7.43 -11.55
C ALA A 95 13.60 7.53 -12.86
N GLU A 96 13.25 6.39 -13.42
CA GLU A 96 12.18 6.27 -14.40
C GLU A 96 10.84 6.43 -13.69
N VAL A 97 9.91 7.12 -14.36
CA VAL A 97 8.58 7.39 -13.81
C VAL A 97 7.56 6.76 -14.73
N HIS A 98 6.75 5.86 -14.19
CA HIS A 98 5.64 5.22 -14.88
C HIS A 98 4.35 5.69 -14.24
N ALA A 99 3.56 6.46 -14.98
CA ALA A 99 2.23 6.88 -14.57
C ALA A 99 1.21 5.92 -15.18
N TYR A 100 0.33 5.39 -14.35
CA TYR A 100 -0.81 4.59 -14.78
C TYR A 100 -2.05 5.45 -14.54
N PRO A 101 -2.70 5.92 -15.63
CA PRO A 101 -3.89 6.77 -15.50
C PRO A 101 -5.00 6.03 -14.77
N ALA A 102 -5.99 6.78 -14.30
CA ALA A 102 -7.15 6.22 -13.64
C ALA A 102 -7.81 5.15 -14.53
N GLU A 103 -7.86 3.91 -14.04
CA GLU A 103 -8.60 2.82 -14.66
C GLU A 103 -9.82 2.49 -13.80
N ASP A 104 -11.00 2.50 -14.42
CA ASP A 104 -12.21 2.00 -13.79
C ASP A 104 -12.16 0.48 -13.73
N ARG A 105 -12.11 -0.04 -12.51
CA ARG A 105 -12.17 -1.48 -12.22
C ARG A 105 -13.63 -1.91 -12.03
N SER A 106 -13.82 -3.22 -11.95
CA SER A 106 -15.11 -3.80 -11.55
C SER A 106 -15.65 -3.15 -10.27
N ALA A 107 -16.96 -2.89 -10.23
CA ALA A 107 -17.66 -2.23 -9.12
C ALA A 107 -17.35 -0.72 -8.95
N GLY A 108 -16.98 -0.02 -10.03
CA GLY A 108 -16.90 1.45 -10.05
C GLY A 108 -15.69 2.03 -9.31
N VAL A 109 -14.73 1.20 -8.91
CA VAL A 109 -13.51 1.64 -8.24
C VAL A 109 -12.55 2.23 -9.26
N SER A 110 -12.15 3.49 -9.08
CA SER A 110 -11.15 4.14 -9.91
C SER A 110 -9.78 4.00 -9.26
N ILE A 111 -8.78 3.46 -9.99
CA ILE A 111 -7.42 3.30 -9.47
C ILE A 111 -6.45 4.11 -10.32
N THR A 112 -5.70 5.02 -9.69
CA THR A 112 -4.54 5.68 -10.30
C THR A 112 -3.26 5.23 -9.62
N GLU A 113 -2.20 5.05 -10.39
CA GLU A 113 -0.91 4.63 -9.85
C GLU A 113 0.25 5.43 -10.41
N CYS A 114 1.29 5.56 -9.61
CA CYS A 114 2.57 6.08 -10.05
C CYS A 114 3.69 5.21 -9.49
N GLU A 115 4.63 4.85 -10.34
CA GLU A 115 5.83 4.13 -9.98
C GLU A 115 7.07 4.94 -10.31
N TRP A 116 7.99 5.03 -9.36
CA TRP A 116 9.33 5.56 -9.52
C TRP A 116 10.33 4.43 -9.33
N SER A 117 11.05 4.08 -10.37
CA SER A 117 12.02 2.99 -10.35
C SER A 117 13.41 3.50 -10.71
N SER A 118 14.45 2.98 -10.06
CA SER A 118 15.82 3.21 -10.49
C SER A 118 16.01 2.62 -11.89
N LYS A 119 16.62 3.38 -12.82
CA LYS A 119 16.98 2.86 -14.14
C LYS A 119 17.66 1.51 -14.05
N PHE A 120 17.14 0.55 -14.79
CA PHE A 120 17.82 -0.72 -14.98
C PHE A 120 19.20 -0.43 -15.58
N ARG A 121 20.26 -0.95 -14.96
CA ARG A 121 21.51 -1.16 -15.68
C ARG A 121 21.99 -2.60 -15.50
N PRO A 122 22.90 -3.08 -16.36
CA PRO A 122 23.45 -4.42 -16.22
C PRO A 122 24.35 -4.52 -14.96
N GLY A 123 24.30 -5.64 -14.23
CA GLY A 123 25.20 -5.95 -13.11
C GLY A 123 24.50 -6.24 -11.77
N PRO A 124 25.26 -6.41 -10.67
CA PRO A 124 24.72 -6.61 -9.32
C PRO A 124 24.17 -5.28 -8.80
N GLN A 125 22.96 -4.95 -9.22
CA GLN A 125 22.45 -3.59 -9.18
C GLN A 125 21.62 -3.27 -7.95
N ARG A 126 21.72 -2.00 -7.56
CA ARG A 126 20.77 -1.36 -6.65
C ARG A 126 19.49 -1.06 -7.41
N HIS A 127 18.49 -1.88 -7.16
CA HIS A 127 17.14 -1.54 -7.58
C HIS A 127 16.41 -0.83 -6.44
N ARG A 128 15.70 0.24 -6.76
CA ARG A 128 14.80 0.94 -5.86
C ARG A 128 13.51 1.19 -6.61
N THR A 129 12.39 0.82 -6.02
CA THR A 129 11.07 1.11 -6.56
C THR A 129 10.23 1.71 -5.45
N LEU A 130 9.57 2.82 -5.75
CA LEU A 130 8.50 3.40 -4.95
C LEU A 130 7.24 3.39 -5.81
N ARG A 131 6.16 2.81 -5.32
CA ARG A 131 4.88 2.76 -6.00
C ARG A 131 3.80 3.34 -5.10
N LEU A 132 3.08 4.32 -5.61
CA LEU A 132 1.87 4.86 -5.00
C LEU A 132 0.66 4.37 -5.82
N SER A 133 -0.30 3.78 -5.14
CA SER A 133 -1.59 3.40 -5.69
C SER A 133 -2.68 4.08 -4.87
N VAL A 134 -3.63 4.72 -5.54
CA VAL A 134 -4.77 5.39 -4.92
C VAL A 134 -6.03 4.82 -5.55
N SER A 135 -6.82 4.14 -4.73
CA SER A 135 -8.13 3.61 -5.10
C SER A 135 -9.21 4.52 -4.56
N VAL A 136 -10.08 5.01 -5.44
CA VAL A 136 -11.28 5.76 -5.12
C VAL A 136 -12.47 4.80 -5.21
N TYR A 137 -13.16 4.59 -4.10
CA TYR A 137 -14.40 3.80 -4.09
C TYR A 137 -15.59 4.73 -4.34
N PRO A 138 -16.54 4.37 -5.21
CA PRO A 138 -17.74 5.18 -5.45
C PRO A 138 -18.53 5.32 -4.14
N GLU A 139 -19.28 6.40 -3.95
CA GLU A 139 -20.27 6.49 -2.87
C GLU A 139 -21.64 6.24 -3.48
N ASP A 140 -22.14 5.01 -3.37
CA ASP A 140 -23.54 4.71 -3.66
C ASP A 140 -24.40 4.97 -2.41
N ASP A 141 -23.88 4.79 -1.18
CA ASP A 141 -24.61 5.03 0.09
C ASP A 141 -23.70 5.43 1.28
N GLY A 142 -22.66 6.26 1.09
CA GLY A 142 -21.87 7.02 2.09
C GLY A 142 -21.16 6.28 3.26
N SER A 143 -21.57 5.06 3.59
CA SER A 143 -21.15 4.27 4.75
C SER A 143 -20.62 2.90 4.34
N ALA A 144 -21.13 2.34 3.24
CA ALA A 144 -20.72 1.03 2.73
C ALA A 144 -19.31 1.05 2.10
N GLU A 145 -18.86 2.20 1.63
CA GLU A 145 -17.65 2.31 0.80
C GLU A 145 -16.47 2.84 1.59
N GLN A 146 -16.71 3.72 2.57
CA GLN A 146 -15.77 3.90 3.68
C GLN A 146 -15.49 2.57 4.39
N LEU A 147 -16.53 1.75 4.57
CA LEU A 147 -16.38 0.38 5.08
C LEU A 147 -15.56 -0.49 4.11
N THR A 148 -15.69 -0.32 2.80
CA THR A 148 -14.92 -1.08 1.80
C THR A 148 -13.45 -0.67 1.79
N ALA A 149 -13.12 0.62 1.77
CA ALA A 149 -11.74 1.11 1.90
C ALA A 149 -11.10 0.63 3.22
N ARG A 150 -11.85 0.68 4.33
CA ARG A 150 -11.42 0.13 5.63
C ARG A 150 -11.22 -1.38 5.59
N LYS A 151 -12.12 -2.15 4.96
CA LYS A 151 -11.97 -3.60 4.77
C LYS A 151 -10.74 -3.93 3.93
N SER A 152 -10.44 -3.16 2.87
CA SER A 152 -9.22 -3.32 2.08
C SER A 152 -7.98 -3.11 2.95
N LEU A 153 -7.97 -2.08 3.79
CA LEU A 153 -6.89 -1.86 4.74
C LEU A 153 -6.78 -2.98 5.77
N GLU A 154 -7.89 -3.41 6.36
CA GLU A 154 -7.90 -4.49 7.35
C GLU A 154 -7.47 -5.83 6.74
N PHE A 155 -7.84 -6.10 5.49
CA PHE A 155 -7.37 -7.26 4.74
C PHE A 155 -5.86 -7.22 4.54
N GLU A 156 -5.33 -6.11 4.00
CA GLU A 156 -3.88 -5.95 3.77
C GLU A 156 -3.12 -5.99 5.10
N ALA A 157 -3.60 -5.29 6.12
CA ALA A 157 -3.02 -5.31 7.46
C ALA A 157 -3.08 -6.70 8.11
N ARG A 158 -4.07 -7.52 7.79
CA ARG A 158 -4.13 -8.92 8.27
C ARG A 158 -3.19 -9.83 7.47
N VAL A 159 -3.11 -9.68 6.16
CA VAL A 159 -2.19 -10.44 5.30
C VAL A 159 -0.76 -10.15 5.72
N ASP A 160 -0.38 -8.87 5.76
CA ASP A 160 0.95 -8.44 6.21
C ASP A 160 1.14 -8.70 7.70
N GLY A 161 0.11 -8.46 8.51
CA GLY A 161 0.08 -8.69 9.96
C GLY A 161 0.36 -10.14 10.35
N SER A 162 -0.24 -11.08 9.61
CA SER A 162 -0.03 -12.52 9.80
C SER A 162 1.39 -12.96 9.46
N MET A 163 2.09 -12.18 8.64
CA MET A 163 3.52 -12.34 8.37
C MET A 163 4.41 -11.54 9.34
N SER A 164 3.83 -10.66 10.17
CA SER A 164 4.55 -9.65 10.95
C SER A 164 4.56 -9.88 12.45
N HIS A 165 4.57 -11.12 12.94
CA HIS A 165 5.29 -11.33 14.20
C HIS A 165 6.77 -11.15 13.88
N GLU A 166 7.53 -10.48 14.74
CA GLU A 166 8.99 -10.42 14.56
C GLU A 166 9.49 -11.85 14.45
N LYS A 167 9.93 -12.21 13.25
CA LYS A 167 10.20 -13.59 12.89
C LYS A 167 11.32 -13.61 11.88
N ASP A 168 12.34 -14.34 12.26
CA ASP A 168 13.33 -14.82 11.32
C ASP A 168 12.84 -16.13 10.70
N GLY A 169 12.91 -16.20 9.38
CA GLY A 169 12.59 -17.40 8.62
C GLY A 169 13.70 -17.70 7.63
N THR A 170 14.00 -18.98 7.41
CA THR A 170 14.86 -19.39 6.31
C THR A 170 14.05 -20.20 5.31
N GLN A 171 14.01 -19.74 4.06
CA GLN A 171 13.33 -20.43 2.97
C GLN A 171 14.22 -20.41 1.73
N SER A 172 14.48 -21.58 1.15
CA SER A 172 15.24 -21.72 -0.10
C SER A 172 16.59 -20.97 -0.13
N GLY A 173 17.34 -21.02 0.98
CA GLY A 173 18.64 -20.34 1.10
C GLY A 173 18.55 -18.83 1.31
N SER A 174 17.35 -18.27 1.48
CA SER A 174 17.10 -16.87 1.82
C SER A 174 16.67 -16.76 3.28
N THR A 175 17.22 -15.76 3.99
CA THR A 175 16.79 -15.39 5.34
C THR A 175 15.82 -14.22 5.24
N TYR A 176 14.63 -14.37 5.79
CA TYR A 176 13.62 -13.33 5.88
C TYR A 176 13.57 -12.82 7.32
N HIS A 177 13.56 -11.51 7.48
CA HIS A 177 13.35 -10.83 8.75
C HIS A 177 12.12 -9.94 8.60
N TYR A 178 11.03 -10.35 9.22
CA TYR A 178 9.78 -9.60 9.22
C TYR A 178 9.74 -8.68 10.43
N LEU A 179 9.44 -7.40 10.21
CA LEU A 179 9.27 -6.44 11.28
C LEU A 179 7.81 -6.43 11.71
N PRO A 180 7.53 -6.17 13.00
CA PRO A 180 6.15 -6.07 13.46
C PRO A 180 5.45 -4.92 12.75
N GLY A 181 4.35 -5.27 12.08
CA GLY A 181 3.45 -4.29 11.51
C GLY A 181 2.79 -3.49 12.62
N ARG A 182 2.52 -2.21 12.38
CA ARG A 182 1.92 -1.33 13.39
C ARG A 182 0.98 -0.32 12.78
N TRP A 183 0.00 0.07 13.59
CA TRP A 183 -0.91 1.15 13.25
C TRP A 183 -0.20 2.50 13.33
N LEU A 184 -0.50 3.37 12.38
CA LEU A 184 0.04 4.73 12.28
C LEU A 184 -1.01 5.73 12.77
N GLN A 185 -0.65 6.50 13.80
CA GLN A 185 -1.48 7.58 14.30
C GLN A 185 -1.40 8.82 13.40
N GLY A 186 -2.54 9.48 13.21
CA GLY A 186 -2.67 10.70 12.41
C GLY A 186 -2.37 10.53 10.92
N LEU A 187 -2.61 9.33 10.37
CA LEU A 187 -2.53 9.07 8.94
C LEU A 187 -3.91 8.63 8.45
N GLY A 188 -4.68 9.61 7.96
CA GLY A 188 -6.07 9.43 7.55
C GLY A 188 -6.97 8.99 8.69
N ASP A 189 -8.02 8.25 8.35
CA ASP A 189 -8.95 7.63 9.31
C ASP A 189 -8.32 6.41 9.98
N LYS A 190 -7.52 5.66 9.22
CA LYS A 190 -6.72 4.52 9.67
C LYS A 190 -5.48 4.42 8.81
N GLY A 191 -4.34 4.09 9.42
CA GLY A 191 -3.09 3.81 8.71
C GLY A 191 -2.34 2.62 9.31
N PHE A 192 -1.65 1.86 8.48
CA PHE A 192 -0.85 0.71 8.88
C PHE A 192 0.48 0.71 8.13
N VAL A 193 1.55 0.28 8.79
CA VAL A 193 2.86 0.08 8.17
C VAL A 193 3.33 -1.33 8.41
N SER A 194 3.91 -1.95 7.38
CA SER A 194 4.59 -3.24 7.42
C SER A 194 5.93 -3.13 6.73
N ALA A 195 6.89 -3.95 7.14
CA ALA A 195 8.17 -4.04 6.46
C ALA A 195 8.81 -5.41 6.69
N HIS A 196 9.56 -5.87 5.71
CA HIS A 196 10.37 -7.06 5.84
C HIS A 196 11.64 -6.94 5.01
N ARG A 197 12.65 -7.72 5.41
CA ARG A 197 13.92 -7.84 4.72
C ARG A 197 14.10 -9.28 4.29
N LYS A 198 14.68 -9.49 3.12
CA LYS A 198 15.16 -10.78 2.65
C LYS A 198 16.66 -10.66 2.41
N ARG A 199 17.45 -11.62 2.86
CA ARG A 199 18.89 -11.71 2.60
C ARG A 199 19.19 -13.05 1.96
N ASP A 200 19.88 -13.05 0.84
CA ASP A 200 20.35 -14.24 0.14
C ASP A 200 21.80 -14.04 -0.34
N LYS A 201 22.30 -14.97 -1.16
CA LYS A 201 23.65 -14.89 -1.72
C LYS A 201 23.79 -13.77 -2.76
N GLU A 202 22.68 -13.33 -3.33
CA GLU A 202 22.60 -12.25 -4.31
C GLU A 202 22.65 -10.88 -3.61
N GLY A 203 22.09 -10.77 -2.40
CA GLY A 203 22.26 -9.60 -1.54
C GLY A 203 21.14 -9.39 -0.53
N ASP A 204 20.94 -8.13 -0.17
CA ASP A 204 19.90 -7.71 0.75
C ASP A 204 18.75 -7.05 -0.01
N TRP A 205 17.56 -7.57 0.18
CA TRP A 205 16.30 -7.04 -0.32
C TRP A 205 15.48 -6.49 0.83
N THR A 206 14.78 -5.41 0.57
CA THR A 206 13.97 -4.69 1.53
C THR A 206 12.64 -4.38 0.90
N PHE A 207 11.59 -4.56 1.67
CA PHE A 207 10.23 -4.25 1.30
C PHE A 207 9.56 -3.53 2.47
N ALA A 208 8.82 -2.47 2.16
CA ALA A 208 8.08 -1.69 3.14
C ALA A 208 6.81 -1.17 2.49
N GLN A 209 5.71 -1.21 3.22
CA GLN A 209 4.44 -0.73 2.72
C GLN A 209 3.75 0.10 3.79
N VAL A 210 3.16 1.21 3.38
CA VAL A 210 2.26 2.01 4.19
C VAL A 210 0.90 2.01 3.50
N PHE A 211 -0.12 1.65 4.24
CA PHE A 211 -1.52 1.71 3.82
C PHE A 211 -2.23 2.75 4.64
N PHE A 212 -3.13 3.51 4.05
CA PHE A 212 -4.06 4.32 4.80
C PHE A 212 -5.38 4.52 4.09
N VAL A 213 -6.40 4.84 4.87
CA VAL A 213 -7.73 5.20 4.39
C VAL A 213 -7.99 6.65 4.73
N GLN A 214 -8.56 7.39 3.78
CA GLN A 214 -9.06 8.74 4.00
C GLN A 214 -10.42 8.86 3.32
N LYS A 215 -11.51 8.94 4.09
CA LYS A 215 -12.88 8.90 3.56
C LYS A 215 -13.08 7.62 2.72
N ASN A 216 -13.42 7.77 1.44
CA ASN A 216 -13.61 6.71 0.46
C ASN A 216 -12.33 6.35 -0.33
N LEU A 217 -11.17 6.89 0.06
CA LEU A 217 -9.88 6.52 -0.54
C LEU A 217 -9.21 5.39 0.23
N PHE A 218 -8.64 4.44 -0.52
CA PHE A 218 -7.60 3.55 -0.03
C PHE A 218 -6.28 3.89 -0.73
N VAL A 219 -5.26 4.18 0.05
CA VAL A 219 -3.94 4.56 -0.45
C VAL A 219 -2.92 3.51 -0.03
N LYS A 220 -2.16 3.01 -1.01
CA LYS A 220 -1.06 2.07 -0.82
C LYS A 220 0.23 2.67 -1.32
N LEU A 221 1.19 2.83 -0.43
CA LEU A 221 2.54 3.26 -0.75
C LEU A 221 3.53 2.12 -0.49
N ALA A 222 4.09 1.56 -1.54
CA ALA A 222 5.00 0.42 -1.47
C ALA A 222 6.41 0.83 -1.89
N PHE A 223 7.39 0.48 -1.07
CA PHE A 223 8.81 0.62 -1.36
C PHE A 223 9.45 -0.77 -1.44
N SER A 224 10.27 -0.97 -2.46
CA SER A 224 11.18 -2.11 -2.54
C SER A 224 12.58 -1.66 -2.92
N GLY A 225 13.59 -2.38 -2.44
CA GLY A 225 14.96 -2.12 -2.83
C GLY A 225 15.91 -3.26 -2.58
N SER A 226 16.99 -3.33 -3.38
CA SER A 226 18.05 -4.33 -3.25
C SER A 226 19.44 -3.71 -3.14
N ASN A 227 20.31 -4.28 -2.32
CA ASN A 227 21.75 -4.03 -2.34
C ASN A 227 22.45 -5.34 -2.68
N ALA A 228 23.36 -5.32 -3.65
CA ALA A 228 24.18 -6.48 -3.92
C ALA A 228 25.12 -6.79 -2.75
N ALA A 229 25.36 -8.08 -2.48
CA ALA A 229 26.16 -8.55 -1.35
C ALA A 229 27.57 -7.93 -1.25
N ASN A 230 28.17 -7.54 -2.38
CA ASN A 230 29.58 -7.11 -2.46
C ASN A 230 29.78 -5.65 -2.86
N GLU A 231 28.73 -4.82 -2.88
CA GLU A 231 28.83 -3.44 -3.37
C GLU A 231 28.99 -2.44 -2.21
N LYS A 232 30.10 -1.68 -2.18
CA LYS A 232 30.28 -0.60 -1.19
C LYS A 232 29.18 0.46 -1.36
N LEU A 233 28.39 0.68 -0.31
CA LEU A 233 27.33 1.70 -0.28
C LEU A 233 27.92 3.07 -0.67
N SER A 234 27.29 3.73 -1.64
CA SER A 234 27.62 5.12 -1.96
C SER A 234 27.07 6.00 -0.85
N THR A 235 27.81 7.02 -0.44
CA THR A 235 27.41 7.99 0.59
C THR A 235 26.14 8.78 0.24
N LYS A 236 25.71 8.75 -1.03
CA LYS A 236 24.48 9.40 -1.49
C LYS A 236 23.25 8.49 -1.50
N SER A 237 23.39 7.20 -1.16
CA SER A 237 22.29 6.24 -1.18
C SER A 237 21.74 6.04 0.23
N THR A 238 20.42 6.16 0.36
CA THR A 238 19.72 5.78 1.60
C THR A 238 20.00 4.32 1.91
N GLU A 239 20.44 4.08 3.14
CA GLU A 239 20.73 2.74 3.63
C GLU A 239 19.42 1.91 3.69
N LEU A 240 19.46 0.65 3.23
CA LEU A 240 18.32 -0.28 3.31
C LEU A 240 18.17 -0.86 4.72
N LYS A 241 18.25 0.00 5.74
CA LYS A 241 17.99 -0.36 7.12
C LYS A 241 16.56 0.05 7.49
N PRO A 242 15.80 -0.80 8.19
CA PRO A 242 14.46 -0.49 8.67
C PRO A 242 14.31 0.88 9.33
N GLY A 243 15.27 1.25 10.18
CA GLY A 243 15.28 2.54 10.86
C GLY A 243 15.46 3.76 9.95
N VAL A 244 15.67 3.57 8.65
CA VAL A 244 15.89 4.66 7.68
C VAL A 244 14.75 4.72 6.65
N TYR A 245 14.42 3.61 5.98
CA TYR A 245 13.40 3.64 4.92
C TYR A 245 11.97 3.66 5.46
N THR A 246 11.67 2.99 6.58
CA THR A 246 10.29 2.96 7.11
C THR A 246 9.84 4.36 7.55
N PRO A 247 10.64 5.14 8.32
CA PRO A 247 10.28 6.52 8.64
C PRO A 247 10.17 7.43 7.40
N ALA A 248 11.02 7.22 6.39
CA ALA A 248 10.94 7.98 5.14
C ALA A 248 9.65 7.66 4.34
N LEU A 249 9.22 6.39 4.35
CA LEU A 249 7.97 5.96 3.73
C LEU A 249 6.74 6.49 4.49
N GLU A 250 6.78 6.49 5.82
CA GLU A 250 5.74 7.10 6.65
C GLU A 250 5.62 8.60 6.41
N GLN A 251 6.74 9.30 6.30
CA GLN A 251 6.76 10.72 5.95
C GLN A 251 6.15 10.95 4.56
N ALA A 252 6.52 10.13 3.58
CA ALA A 252 5.94 10.19 2.25
C ALA A 252 4.41 9.96 2.28
N ALA A 253 3.92 9.03 3.09
CA ALA A 253 2.48 8.81 3.25
C ALA A 253 1.76 10.02 3.87
N ARG A 254 2.36 10.69 4.87
CA ARG A 254 1.79 11.92 5.45
C ARG A 254 1.75 13.07 4.46
N GLU A 255 2.78 13.20 3.63
CA GLU A 255 2.82 14.20 2.56
C GLU A 255 1.80 13.90 1.46
N THR A 256 1.62 12.63 1.09
CA THR A 256 0.55 12.19 0.18
C THR A 256 -0.82 12.57 0.75
N LEU A 257 -1.07 12.31 2.03
CA LEU A 257 -2.32 12.71 2.69
C LEU A 257 -2.53 14.23 2.66
N ALA A 258 -1.48 15.01 2.96
CA ALA A 258 -1.55 16.46 2.89
C ALA A 258 -1.85 16.95 1.46
N ALA A 259 -1.23 16.34 0.44
CA ALA A 259 -1.48 16.64 -0.96
C ALA A 259 -2.91 16.28 -1.39
N LEU A 260 -3.43 15.13 -0.96
CA LEU A 260 -4.82 14.73 -1.21
C LEU A 260 -5.81 15.73 -0.60
N ASN A 261 -5.60 16.15 0.65
CA ASN A 261 -6.46 17.13 1.32
C ASN A 261 -6.40 18.53 0.69
N ALA A 262 -5.30 18.85 -0.01
CA ALA A 262 -5.13 20.11 -0.74
C ALA A 262 -5.57 20.02 -2.22
N CYS A 263 -5.88 18.82 -2.72
CA CYS A 263 -6.18 18.59 -4.13
C CYS A 263 -7.58 19.09 -4.49
N ALA A 264 -7.64 20.26 -5.13
CA ALA A 264 -8.92 20.85 -5.52
C ALA A 264 -9.69 19.99 -6.54
N ASP A 265 -8.96 19.32 -7.44
CA ASP A 265 -9.52 18.51 -8.54
C ASP A 265 -9.87 17.08 -8.10
N CYS A 266 -9.64 16.72 -6.84
CA CYS A 266 -9.92 15.38 -6.34
C CYS A 266 -11.32 15.24 -5.70
N HIS A 267 -12.07 16.34 -5.58
CA HIS A 267 -13.34 16.42 -4.82
C HIS A 267 -14.58 16.75 -5.67
N THR A 268 -14.53 16.62 -7.00
CA THR A 268 -15.60 17.08 -7.91
C THR A 268 -16.57 16.00 -8.32
#